data_AF-J0D003-F1
#
_entry.id   AF-J0D003-F1
#
_cell.length_a   1.000
_cell.length_b   1.000
_cell.length_c   1.000
_cell.angle_alpha   90.00
_cell.angle_beta   90.00
_cell.angle_gamma   90.00
#
_symmetry.space_group_name_H-M   'P 1'
#
loop_
_entity.id
_entity.type
_entity.pdbx_description
1 polymer ?
#
loop_
_entity_poly.entity_id
_entity_poly.type
_entity_poly.pdbx_seq_one_letter_code
_entity_poly.pdbx_strand_id
1 'polypeptide(L)'
;MSRSPKTLMLSGMIVLAMAAHVSATPRPVLLPRDAKNFVDCSASQKTKINTALADAAKLANIAATEIDRSSTAFKHYLRDEDGDSAVKMWSMVAANNDPTNPPYSLAITDAAPQDGDTLREMKICPRFFSPQQRETKNDLNSKKYDKGKRGSWCQDGQHFRDFETAGHTILHEMTHLDALGKAAGVDSHQDASGLTTHGTDDVGGFGNEYVSAAREFLDAWVDDPGSLDPNAIKPWQNAENLAAAATEWWFIKQCGFTNIDL
;
A
#
# COMPACT_ATOMS: atom_id res chain seq x y z
N MET A 1 3.61 46.52 77.88
CA MET A 1 2.43 45.75 77.40
C MET A 1 2.47 45.72 75.89
N SER A 2 3.05 44.66 75.30
CA SER A 2 3.12 44.46 73.86
C SER A 2 2.02 43.49 73.45
N ARG A 3 1.16 43.87 72.49
CA ARG A 3 0.17 42.98 71.86
C ARG A 3 0.60 42.76 70.41
N SER A 4 0.90 41.50 70.10
CA SER A 4 1.18 40.97 68.77
C SER A 4 -0.13 40.65 68.03
N PRO A 5 -0.24 40.91 66.72
CA PRO A 5 -1.26 40.31 65.88
C PRO A 5 -0.79 38.96 65.33
N LYS A 6 -1.71 37.99 65.35
CA LYS A 6 -1.55 36.62 64.85
C LYS A 6 -1.54 36.60 63.32
N THR A 7 -0.48 36.04 62.74
CA THR A 7 -0.40 35.69 61.31
C THR A 7 -1.02 34.33 61.09
N LEU A 8 -2.00 34.25 60.18
CA LEU A 8 -2.62 33.02 59.69
C LEU A 8 -1.68 32.40 58.63
N MET A 9 -1.13 31.21 58.90
CA MET A 9 -0.40 30.43 57.89
C MET A 9 -1.40 29.63 57.04
N LEU A 10 -1.42 29.90 55.73
CA LEU A 10 -2.09 29.07 54.74
C LEU A 10 -1.06 28.07 54.19
N SER A 11 -1.18 26.81 54.60
CA SER A 11 -0.35 25.71 54.09
C SER A 11 -0.80 25.33 52.68
N GLY A 12 -0.10 25.81 51.66
CA GLY A 12 -0.19 25.31 50.29
C GLY A 12 0.66 24.05 50.13
N MET A 13 0.01 22.89 49.96
CA MET A 13 0.69 21.68 49.47
C MET A 13 1.01 21.89 47.99
N ILE A 14 2.30 22.04 47.68
CA ILE A 14 2.81 21.90 46.31
C ILE A 14 2.88 20.39 46.03
N VAL A 15 1.94 19.89 45.22
CA VAL A 15 2.07 18.57 44.61
C VAL A 15 3.11 18.72 43.50
N LEU A 16 4.33 18.28 43.78
CA LEU A 16 5.39 18.15 42.79
C LEU A 16 5.01 16.97 41.87
N ALA A 17 4.30 17.26 40.78
CA ALA A 17 4.15 16.30 39.70
C ALA A 17 5.54 16.04 39.13
N MET A 18 6.09 14.86 39.39
CA MET A 18 7.26 14.39 38.64
C MET A 18 6.81 14.23 37.19
N ALA A 19 7.07 15.24 36.37
CA ALA A 19 7.05 15.09 34.93
C ALA A 19 8.14 14.07 34.60
N ALA A 20 7.73 12.81 34.39
CA ALA A 20 8.57 11.84 33.73
C ALA A 20 8.98 12.47 32.40
N HIS A 21 10.23 12.87 32.28
CA HIS A 21 10.83 13.20 31.01
C HIS A 21 10.83 11.92 30.18
N VAL A 22 9.78 11.73 29.38
CA VAL A 22 9.79 10.78 28.29
C VAL A 22 10.66 11.41 27.22
N SER A 23 11.97 11.15 27.32
CA SER A 23 12.89 11.41 26.23
C SER A 23 12.58 10.42 25.12
N ALA A 24 11.72 10.81 24.19
CA ALA A 24 11.54 10.10 22.93
C ALA A 24 12.85 10.26 22.14
N THR A 25 13.74 9.29 22.29
CA THR A 25 14.92 9.18 21.45
C THR A 25 14.43 8.83 20.06
N PRO A 26 14.74 9.62 19.01
CA PRO A 26 14.37 9.28 17.64
C PRO A 26 15.04 7.94 17.31
N ARG A 27 14.25 6.89 17.14
CA ARG A 27 14.78 5.60 16.68
C ARG A 27 14.83 5.64 15.15
N PRO A 28 16.01 5.54 14.52
CA PRO A 28 16.15 5.52 13.07
C PRO A 28 15.80 4.16 12.44
N VAL A 29 15.18 3.25 13.21
CA VAL A 29 15.01 1.85 12.83
C VAL A 29 13.54 1.48 12.91
N LEU A 30 12.98 1.15 11.74
CA LEU A 30 11.65 0.55 11.62
C LEU A 30 11.55 -0.66 12.55
N LEU A 31 10.48 -0.75 13.33
CA LEU A 31 10.29 -1.83 14.30
C LEU A 31 10.25 -3.19 13.59
N PRO A 32 10.78 -4.27 14.20
CA PRO A 32 10.66 -5.61 13.63
C PRO A 32 9.19 -6.02 13.38
N ARG A 33 8.97 -7.01 12.52
CA ARG A 33 7.67 -7.64 12.27
C ARG A 33 7.16 -8.18 13.59
N ASP A 34 6.30 -7.44 14.26
CA ASP A 34 5.55 -7.98 15.38
C ASP A 34 4.43 -8.80 14.74
N ALA A 35 4.74 -10.06 14.43
CA ALA A 35 3.96 -10.98 13.61
C ALA A 35 2.57 -11.35 14.19
N LYS A 36 1.99 -10.55 15.08
CA LYS A 36 0.88 -10.96 15.96
C LYS A 36 -0.19 -9.93 16.27
N ASN A 37 -0.16 -8.71 15.74
CA ASN A 37 -1.17 -7.69 16.09
C ASN A 37 -2.34 -7.65 15.09
N PHE A 38 -2.87 -8.83 14.71
CA PHE A 38 -4.21 -8.89 14.13
C PHE A 38 -5.22 -8.53 15.23
N VAL A 39 -5.62 -7.26 15.28
CA VAL A 39 -6.64 -6.77 16.20
C VAL A 39 -8.00 -7.21 15.69
N ASP A 40 -8.79 -7.84 16.55
CA ASP A 40 -10.19 -8.24 16.29
C ASP A 40 -10.45 -9.09 15.04
N CYS A 41 -9.45 -9.84 14.57
CA CYS A 41 -9.61 -10.78 13.45
C CYS A 41 -9.88 -12.21 13.96
N SER A 42 -10.88 -12.88 13.40
CA SER A 42 -11.07 -14.32 13.51
C SER A 42 -9.93 -15.11 12.83
N ALA A 43 -9.78 -16.39 13.16
CA ALA A 43 -8.73 -17.24 12.58
C ALA A 43 -8.80 -17.30 11.04
N SER A 44 -10.01 -17.36 10.45
CA SER A 44 -10.20 -17.36 9.01
C SER A 44 -9.80 -16.02 8.37
N GLN A 45 -10.12 -14.89 9.02
CA GLN A 45 -9.68 -13.58 8.56
C GLN A 45 -8.15 -13.46 8.58
N LYS A 46 -7.48 -13.91 9.65
CA LYS A 46 -6.01 -13.93 9.74
C LYS A 46 -5.40 -14.77 8.61
N THR A 47 -5.95 -15.96 8.35
CA THR A 47 -5.50 -16.81 7.23
C THR A 47 -5.66 -16.09 5.90
N LYS A 48 -6.83 -15.48 5.62
CA LYS A 48 -7.07 -14.76 4.37
C LYS A 48 -6.09 -13.59 4.19
N ILE A 49 -5.86 -12.79 5.23
CA ILE A 49 -4.92 -11.66 5.16
C ILE A 49 -3.49 -12.17 4.93
N ASN A 50 -3.06 -13.22 5.63
CA ASN A 50 -1.73 -13.79 5.42
C ASN A 50 -1.54 -14.32 3.99
N THR A 51 -2.56 -14.99 3.42
CA THR A 51 -2.54 -15.41 2.01
C THR A 51 -2.45 -14.21 1.08
N ALA A 52 -3.26 -13.18 1.33
CA ALA A 52 -3.28 -11.98 0.49
C ALA A 52 -1.95 -11.19 0.55
N LEU A 53 -1.32 -11.08 1.73
CA LEU A 53 0.03 -10.53 1.88
C LEU A 53 1.06 -11.36 1.09
N ALA A 54 1.02 -12.68 1.21
CA ALA A 54 1.88 -13.59 0.45
C ALA A 54 1.72 -13.40 -1.07
N ASP A 55 0.49 -13.22 -1.54
CA ASP A 55 0.20 -12.98 -2.95
C ASP A 55 0.63 -11.59 -3.41
N ALA A 56 0.38 -10.54 -2.62
CA ALA A 56 0.87 -9.18 -2.90
C ALA A 56 2.39 -9.16 -3.10
N ALA A 57 3.14 -9.90 -2.28
CA ALA A 57 4.59 -10.01 -2.44
C ALA A 57 5.00 -10.80 -3.68
N LYS A 58 4.26 -11.82 -4.10
CA LYS A 58 4.53 -12.52 -5.36
C LYS A 58 4.32 -11.61 -6.56
N LEU A 59 3.21 -10.85 -6.56
CA LEU A 59 2.90 -9.85 -7.58
C LEU A 59 3.99 -8.79 -7.66
N ALA A 60 4.36 -8.21 -6.51
CA ALA A 60 5.41 -7.22 -6.43
C ALA A 60 6.77 -7.78 -6.85
N ASN A 61 7.13 -8.99 -6.40
CA ASN A 61 8.40 -9.61 -6.75
C ASN A 61 8.52 -9.84 -8.26
N ILE A 62 7.52 -10.44 -8.91
CA ILE A 62 7.59 -10.66 -10.37
C ILE A 62 7.65 -9.34 -11.14
N ALA A 63 6.98 -8.29 -10.66
CA ALA A 63 7.02 -6.97 -11.28
C ALA A 63 8.40 -6.34 -11.11
N ALA A 64 8.95 -6.35 -9.89
CA ALA A 64 10.26 -5.79 -9.59
C ALA A 64 11.40 -6.47 -10.36
N THR A 65 11.36 -7.80 -10.52
CA THR A 65 12.50 -8.56 -11.06
C THR A 65 12.38 -8.86 -12.55
N GLU A 66 11.16 -8.92 -13.09
CA GLU A 66 10.94 -9.44 -14.45
C GLU A 66 10.09 -8.54 -15.35
N ILE A 67 9.47 -7.46 -14.87
CA ILE A 67 8.56 -6.68 -15.74
C ILE A 67 9.28 -6.12 -16.96
N ASP A 68 8.71 -6.40 -18.12
CA ASP A 68 9.17 -5.83 -19.38
C ASP A 68 8.50 -4.47 -19.57
N ARG A 69 9.28 -3.38 -19.58
CA ARG A 69 8.78 -2.01 -19.79
C ARG A 69 8.13 -1.82 -21.16
N SER A 70 8.42 -2.70 -22.12
CA SER A 70 7.77 -2.68 -23.43
C SER A 70 6.41 -3.37 -23.46
N SER A 71 6.06 -4.14 -22.41
CA SER A 71 4.81 -4.91 -22.31
C SER A 71 3.57 -4.04 -22.09
N THR A 72 2.39 -4.58 -22.41
CA THR A 72 1.11 -3.92 -22.12
C THR A 72 0.91 -3.75 -20.61
N ALA A 73 1.30 -4.72 -19.80
CA ALA A 73 1.21 -4.62 -18.35
C ALA A 73 1.98 -3.43 -17.77
N PHE A 74 3.08 -3.00 -18.39
CA PHE A 74 3.77 -1.77 -17.99
C PHE A 74 3.08 -0.54 -18.61
N LYS A 75 2.93 -0.54 -19.94
CA LYS A 75 2.47 0.62 -20.71
C LYS A 75 1.01 1.00 -20.50
N HIS A 76 0.19 0.11 -19.95
CA HIS A 76 -1.17 0.44 -19.56
C HIS A 76 -1.23 1.32 -18.32
N TYR A 77 -0.20 1.32 -17.47
CA TYR A 77 -0.26 1.98 -16.17
C TYR A 77 0.92 2.89 -15.84
N LEU A 78 2.03 2.81 -16.58
CA LEU A 78 3.25 3.54 -16.25
C LEU A 78 3.91 4.10 -17.51
N ARG A 79 4.61 5.23 -17.34
CA ARG A 79 5.50 5.82 -18.34
C ARG A 79 6.91 5.23 -18.18
N ASP A 80 7.75 5.33 -19.21
CA ASP A 80 9.12 4.80 -19.12
C ASP A 80 9.94 5.41 -17.97
N GLU A 81 9.73 6.70 -17.69
CA GLU A 81 10.35 7.45 -16.59
C GLU A 81 9.84 7.04 -15.19
N ASP A 82 8.68 6.42 -15.11
CA ASP A 82 8.07 5.95 -13.87
C ASP A 82 8.69 4.62 -13.39
N GLY A 83 9.37 3.91 -14.29
CA GLY A 83 9.78 2.52 -14.08
C GLY A 83 10.75 2.29 -12.93
N ASP A 84 11.67 3.22 -12.66
CA ASP A 84 12.64 3.05 -11.57
C ASP A 84 11.95 3.17 -10.20
N SER A 85 11.04 4.14 -10.05
CA SER A 85 10.27 4.31 -8.82
C SER A 85 9.30 3.16 -8.59
N ALA A 86 8.61 2.68 -9.64
CA ALA A 86 7.74 1.52 -9.55
C ALA A 86 8.51 0.26 -9.10
N VAL A 87 9.67 0.00 -9.69
CA VAL A 87 10.53 -1.14 -9.29
C VAL A 87 11.01 -1.03 -7.84
N LYS A 88 11.39 0.17 -7.37
CA LYS A 88 11.74 0.39 -5.96
C LYS A 88 10.59 0.06 -5.02
N MET A 89 9.38 0.54 -5.33
CA MET A 89 8.18 0.27 -4.54
C MET A 89 7.87 -1.22 -4.49
N TRP A 90 7.80 -1.89 -5.64
CA TRP A 90 7.56 -3.33 -5.70
C TRP A 90 8.64 -4.15 -4.99
N SER A 91 9.92 -3.78 -5.15
CA SER A 91 11.03 -4.43 -4.46
C SER A 91 10.86 -4.35 -2.94
N MET A 92 10.44 -3.19 -2.43
CA MET A 92 10.22 -3.01 -1.00
C MET A 92 8.98 -3.75 -0.51
N VAL A 93 7.88 -3.79 -1.28
CA VAL A 93 6.71 -4.63 -0.94
C VAL A 93 7.10 -6.10 -0.85
N ALA A 94 7.85 -6.60 -1.85
CA ALA A 94 8.33 -7.98 -1.87
C ALA A 94 9.22 -8.30 -0.66
N ALA A 95 10.20 -7.43 -0.37
CA ALA A 95 11.12 -7.57 0.76
C ALA A 95 10.41 -7.51 2.11
N ASN A 96 9.46 -6.58 2.28
CA ASN A 96 8.71 -6.40 3.52
C ASN A 96 7.88 -7.64 3.92
N ASN A 97 7.62 -8.55 2.97
CA ASN A 97 6.89 -9.78 3.24
C ASN A 97 7.76 -11.03 3.47
N ASP A 98 9.07 -10.96 3.22
CA ASP A 98 10.02 -12.01 3.58
C ASP A 98 10.39 -11.87 5.06
N PRO A 99 9.90 -12.70 6.01
CA PRO A 99 10.18 -12.57 7.44
C PRO A 99 11.66 -12.67 7.85
N THR A 100 12.59 -12.84 6.91
CA THR A 100 14.04 -12.90 7.12
C THR A 100 14.85 -11.68 6.66
N ASN A 101 14.29 -10.76 5.84
CA ASN A 101 14.89 -9.46 5.49
C ASN A 101 14.23 -8.19 6.11
N PRO A 102 14.82 -7.54 7.13
CA PRO A 102 14.33 -6.23 7.61
C PRO A 102 14.41 -5.16 6.49
N PRO A 103 13.55 -4.11 6.49
CA PRO A 103 12.61 -3.71 7.53
C PRO A 103 11.20 -4.27 7.31
N TYR A 104 10.56 -4.69 8.40
CA TYR A 104 9.19 -5.17 8.36
C TYR A 104 8.23 -4.17 8.98
N SER A 105 7.17 -3.82 8.28
CA SER A 105 5.98 -3.27 8.93
C SER A 105 4.75 -3.85 8.26
N LEU A 106 3.80 -4.34 9.06
CA LEU A 106 2.51 -4.84 8.54
C LEU A 106 1.51 -3.70 8.25
N ALA A 107 1.84 -2.47 8.70
CA ALA A 107 1.49 -1.12 8.20
C ALA A 107 0.01 -0.66 8.13
N ILE A 108 -0.26 0.68 8.11
CA ILE A 108 -1.54 1.47 8.09
C ILE A 108 -1.89 1.97 6.70
N THR A 109 -3.16 2.01 6.31
CA THR A 109 -3.66 2.58 5.04
C THR A 109 -3.84 4.11 5.13
N ASP A 110 -2.77 4.82 5.47
CA ASP A 110 -2.71 6.28 5.47
C ASP A 110 -1.31 6.67 4.99
N ALA A 111 -1.25 7.50 3.95
CA ALA A 111 -0.02 8.02 3.41
C ALA A 111 0.71 8.97 4.38
N ALA A 112 0.12 9.30 5.53
CA ALA A 112 0.78 10.16 6.50
C ALA A 112 2.12 9.62 7.03
N PRO A 113 3.15 10.48 7.14
CA PRO A 113 4.34 10.19 7.93
C PRO A 113 3.95 9.84 9.37
N GLN A 114 4.66 8.87 9.95
CA GLN A 114 4.45 8.51 11.35
C GLN A 114 4.88 9.66 12.28
N ASP A 115 3.97 10.08 13.15
CA ASP A 115 4.26 10.94 14.30
C ASP A 115 4.38 10.08 15.59
N GLY A 116 5.50 10.22 16.29
CA GLY A 116 5.80 9.51 17.55
C GLY A 116 5.70 7.97 17.49
N ASP A 117 5.11 7.38 18.52
CA ASP A 117 4.95 5.93 18.71
C ASP A 117 3.69 5.35 18.02
N THR A 118 3.06 6.09 17.09
CA THR A 118 1.83 5.64 16.42
C THR A 118 2.10 4.38 15.60
N LEU A 119 1.48 3.25 15.97
CA LEU A 119 1.59 2.00 15.23
C LEU A 119 0.91 2.13 13.87
N ARG A 120 1.56 1.61 12.82
CA ARG A 120 1.03 1.57 11.46
C ARG A 120 0.17 0.28 11.28
N GLU A 121 -1.16 0.41 11.11
CA GLU A 121 -2.25 -0.62 11.07
C GLU A 121 -3.22 -0.65 9.84
N MET A 122 -3.24 -1.71 9.03
CA MET A 122 -4.02 -1.75 7.80
C MET A 122 -5.46 -2.08 8.17
N LYS A 123 -6.40 -1.17 7.86
CA LYS A 123 -7.81 -1.37 8.20
C LYS A 123 -8.50 -2.14 7.08
N ILE A 124 -8.69 -3.43 7.31
CA ILE A 124 -9.38 -4.30 6.36
C ILE A 124 -10.90 -4.22 6.57
N CYS A 125 -11.63 -3.67 5.59
CA CYS A 125 -13.09 -3.60 5.65
C CYS A 125 -13.76 -5.00 5.61
N PRO A 126 -14.94 -5.18 6.22
CA PRO A 126 -15.69 -6.44 6.15
C PRO A 126 -15.92 -6.95 4.73
N ARG A 127 -16.09 -6.04 3.75
CA ARG A 127 -16.26 -6.35 2.33
C ARG A 127 -15.11 -7.19 1.76
N PHE A 128 -13.87 -6.97 2.22
CA PHE A 128 -12.69 -7.75 1.81
C PHE A 128 -12.87 -9.26 2.09
N PHE A 129 -13.52 -9.60 3.20
CA PHE A 129 -13.73 -10.99 3.63
C PHE A 129 -14.98 -11.63 3.02
N SER A 130 -15.82 -10.86 2.32
CA SER A 130 -17.05 -11.37 1.75
C SER A 130 -16.77 -12.34 0.60
N PRO A 131 -17.33 -13.56 0.59
CA PRO A 131 -17.18 -14.49 -0.53
C PRO A 131 -17.93 -14.01 -1.79
N GLN A 132 -18.82 -13.03 -1.66
CA GLN A 132 -19.52 -12.40 -2.78
C GLN A 132 -18.70 -11.26 -3.41
N GLN A 133 -17.65 -10.78 -2.73
CA GLN A 133 -16.85 -9.67 -3.23
C GLN A 133 -15.96 -10.12 -4.38
N ARG A 134 -16.22 -9.64 -5.59
CA ARG A 134 -15.56 -10.11 -6.81
C ARG A 134 -14.04 -9.94 -6.76
N GLU A 135 -13.60 -8.79 -6.27
CA GLU A 135 -12.24 -8.27 -6.26
C GLU A 135 -11.36 -9.01 -5.24
N THR A 136 -11.96 -9.52 -4.16
CA THR A 136 -11.20 -10.11 -3.03
C THR A 136 -11.59 -11.54 -2.72
N LYS A 137 -12.61 -12.13 -3.35
CA LYS A 137 -13.02 -13.51 -3.08
C LYS A 137 -11.94 -14.53 -3.44
N ASN A 138 -11.13 -14.23 -4.46
CA ASN A 138 -10.07 -15.12 -4.94
C ASN A 138 -8.69 -14.70 -4.41
N ASP A 139 -7.80 -15.68 -4.33
CA ASP A 139 -6.35 -15.57 -4.16
C ASP A 139 -5.66 -16.16 -5.40
N LEU A 140 -4.33 -15.98 -5.56
CA LEU A 140 -3.62 -16.41 -6.77
C LEU A 140 -3.67 -17.94 -7.00
N ASN A 141 -3.92 -18.73 -5.94
CA ASN A 141 -4.02 -20.18 -5.99
C ASN A 141 -5.47 -20.72 -6.01
N SER A 142 -6.48 -19.85 -6.05
CA SER A 142 -7.90 -20.24 -6.09
C SER A 142 -8.28 -20.99 -7.37
N LYS A 143 -7.57 -20.75 -8.47
CA LYS A 143 -7.77 -21.44 -9.75
C LYS A 143 -6.44 -21.95 -10.30
N LYS A 144 -6.52 -22.93 -11.20
CA LYS A 144 -5.36 -23.44 -11.95
C LYS A 144 -4.99 -22.48 -13.08
N TYR A 145 -3.76 -22.59 -13.57
CA TYR A 145 -3.25 -21.85 -14.75
C TYR A 145 -3.29 -22.71 -16.03
N ASP A 146 -4.33 -23.55 -16.16
CA ASP A 146 -4.51 -24.44 -17.32
C ASP A 146 -5.03 -23.62 -18.52
N LYS A 147 -4.24 -23.47 -19.59
CA LYS A 147 -4.62 -22.67 -20.78
C LYS A 147 -5.89 -23.20 -21.47
N GLY A 148 -6.80 -22.29 -21.83
CA GLY A 148 -8.05 -22.57 -22.55
C GLY A 148 -9.09 -23.36 -21.74
N LYS A 149 -8.84 -23.65 -20.46
CA LYS A 149 -9.70 -24.50 -19.64
C LYS A 149 -10.69 -23.67 -18.84
N ARG A 150 -11.98 -23.96 -19.01
CA ARG A 150 -13.06 -23.34 -18.22
C ARG A 150 -12.78 -23.42 -16.71
N GLY A 151 -12.89 -22.28 -16.03
CA GLY A 151 -12.68 -22.16 -14.60
C GLY A 151 -11.21 -22.06 -14.17
N SER A 152 -10.27 -22.00 -15.12
CA SER A 152 -8.87 -21.65 -14.87
C SER A 152 -8.68 -20.13 -14.91
N TRP A 153 -7.53 -19.65 -14.44
CA TRP A 153 -7.09 -18.27 -14.67
C TRP A 153 -6.81 -18.00 -16.15
N CYS A 154 -6.37 -19.02 -16.89
CA CYS A 154 -5.93 -18.88 -18.27
C CYS A 154 -7.01 -19.31 -19.28
N GLN A 155 -8.28 -19.12 -18.94
CA GLN A 155 -9.39 -19.34 -19.86
C GLN A 155 -9.49 -18.17 -20.86
N ASP A 156 -10.05 -18.43 -22.04
CA ASP A 156 -10.20 -17.40 -23.07
C ASP A 156 -11.24 -16.35 -22.67
N GLY A 157 -11.07 -15.11 -23.17
CA GLY A 157 -12.00 -14.01 -22.91
C GLY A 157 -11.99 -13.50 -21.47
N GLN A 158 -10.88 -13.66 -20.74
CA GLN A 158 -10.70 -13.02 -19.45
C GLN A 158 -10.39 -11.55 -19.61
N HIS A 159 -10.97 -10.76 -18.71
CA HIS A 159 -10.76 -9.34 -18.57
C HIS A 159 -9.97 -9.06 -17.28
N PHE A 160 -9.40 -7.86 -17.13
CA PHE A 160 -8.62 -7.51 -15.95
C PHE A 160 -9.44 -7.70 -14.67
N ARG A 161 -10.72 -7.32 -14.71
CA ARG A 161 -11.66 -7.52 -13.61
C ARG A 161 -11.80 -9.00 -13.17
N ASP A 162 -11.46 -9.95 -14.03
CA ASP A 162 -11.49 -11.37 -13.64
C ASP A 162 -10.27 -11.74 -12.79
N PHE A 163 -9.18 -10.97 -12.87
CA PHE A 163 -7.88 -11.18 -12.23
C PHE A 163 -7.67 -10.42 -10.92
N GLU A 164 -8.60 -9.54 -10.55
CA GLU A 164 -8.59 -8.91 -9.23
C GLU A 164 -8.67 -9.99 -8.13
N THR A 165 -7.70 -9.94 -7.22
CA THR A 165 -7.58 -10.87 -6.09
C THR A 165 -7.37 -10.11 -4.79
N ALA A 166 -7.53 -10.80 -3.66
CA ALA A 166 -7.17 -10.25 -2.36
C ALA A 166 -5.71 -9.75 -2.32
N GLY A 167 -4.79 -10.42 -3.03
CA GLY A 167 -3.40 -10.00 -3.13
C GLY A 167 -3.20 -8.71 -3.93
N HIS A 168 -4.01 -8.48 -4.96
CA HIS A 168 -4.02 -7.21 -5.69
C HIS A 168 -4.44 -6.06 -4.77
N THR A 169 -5.54 -6.20 -4.03
CA THR A 169 -5.98 -5.18 -3.06
C THR A 169 -4.93 -4.93 -1.98
N ILE A 170 -4.33 -5.97 -1.40
CA ILE A 170 -3.28 -5.77 -0.40
C ILE A 170 -2.05 -5.08 -1.01
N LEU A 171 -1.67 -5.39 -2.25
CA LEU A 171 -0.57 -4.70 -2.93
C LEU A 171 -0.87 -3.20 -3.07
N HIS A 172 -2.07 -2.85 -3.55
CA HIS A 172 -2.55 -1.47 -3.63
C HIS A 172 -2.39 -0.76 -2.27
N GLU A 173 -2.96 -1.33 -1.22
CA GLU A 173 -2.94 -0.72 0.12
C GLU A 173 -1.52 -0.59 0.71
N MET A 174 -0.63 -1.53 0.39
CA MET A 174 0.77 -1.46 0.81
C MET A 174 1.54 -0.33 0.12
N THR A 175 1.12 0.13 -1.06
CA THR A 175 1.82 1.22 -1.75
C THR A 175 1.54 2.58 -1.13
N HIS A 176 0.41 2.77 -0.45
CA HIS A 176 0.10 4.01 0.29
C HIS A 176 1.05 4.26 1.47
N LEU A 177 1.85 3.27 1.88
CA LEU A 177 2.65 3.37 3.09
C LEU A 177 3.85 4.32 2.93
N ASP A 178 3.83 5.45 3.65
CA ASP A 178 4.98 6.37 3.68
C ASP A 178 6.29 5.68 4.10
N ALA A 179 6.26 4.80 5.12
CA ALA A 179 7.45 4.08 5.54
C ALA A 179 7.98 3.15 4.45
N LEU A 180 7.08 2.56 3.66
CA LEU A 180 7.46 1.70 2.55
C LEU A 180 8.14 2.54 1.47
N GLY A 181 7.53 3.64 1.04
CA GLY A 181 8.13 4.54 0.06
C GLY A 181 9.47 5.11 0.52
N LYS A 182 9.53 5.56 1.78
CA LYS A 182 10.77 6.07 2.38
C LYS A 182 11.86 5.00 2.43
N ALA A 183 11.52 3.77 2.81
CA ALA A 183 12.46 2.65 2.80
C ALA A 183 12.87 2.26 1.38
N ALA A 184 11.96 2.36 0.40
CA ALA A 184 12.23 2.13 -1.01
C ALA A 184 13.14 3.21 -1.64
N GLY A 185 13.29 4.36 -0.97
CA GLY A 185 14.09 5.48 -1.47
C GLY A 185 13.47 6.13 -2.71
N VAL A 186 12.14 6.22 -2.73
CA VAL A 186 11.42 7.10 -3.67
C VAL A 186 11.37 8.52 -3.10
N ASP A 187 11.21 9.50 -3.99
CA ASP A 187 11.11 10.91 -3.58
C ASP A 187 9.76 11.16 -2.89
N SER A 188 9.74 12.08 -1.92
CA SER A 188 8.50 12.52 -1.30
C SER A 188 7.72 13.49 -2.21
N HIS A 189 6.40 13.52 -2.08
CA HIS A 189 5.51 14.48 -2.72
C HIS A 189 4.43 14.98 -1.76
N GLN A 190 3.60 15.93 -2.20
CA GLN A 190 2.42 16.34 -1.46
C GLN A 190 1.20 15.55 -1.95
N ASP A 191 0.47 14.94 -1.03
CA ASP A 191 -0.81 14.29 -1.32
C ASP A 191 -1.93 15.33 -1.60
N ALA A 192 -3.13 14.85 -1.90
CA ALA A 192 -4.29 15.72 -2.15
C ALA A 192 -4.70 16.60 -0.94
N SER A 193 -4.25 16.27 0.27
CA SER A 193 -4.47 17.04 1.50
C SER A 193 -3.34 18.05 1.78
N GLY A 194 -2.27 18.04 0.99
CA GLY A 194 -1.08 18.87 1.16
C GLY A 194 -0.03 18.28 2.10
N LEU A 195 -0.18 17.01 2.50
CA LEU A 195 0.74 16.32 3.38
C LEU A 195 1.93 15.77 2.60
N THR A 196 3.14 15.99 3.11
CA THR A 196 4.35 15.40 2.52
C THR A 196 4.45 13.93 2.86
N THR A 197 4.48 13.07 1.84
CA THR A 197 4.53 11.60 1.96
C THR A 197 5.46 10.99 0.92
N HIS A 198 5.92 9.76 1.17
CA HIS A 198 6.56 8.90 0.16
C HIS A 198 5.64 7.79 -0.35
N GLY A 199 4.45 7.64 0.23
CA GLY A 199 3.44 6.65 -0.15
C GLY A 199 2.63 7.11 -1.35
N THR A 200 2.01 6.19 -2.07
CA THR A 200 1.13 6.52 -3.20
C THR A 200 -0.19 7.13 -2.74
N ASP A 201 -0.94 7.67 -3.70
CA ASP A 201 -2.27 8.24 -3.58
C ASP A 201 -3.31 7.42 -4.35
N ASP A 202 -4.58 7.66 -4.03
CA ASP A 202 -5.72 7.25 -4.83
C ASP A 202 -6.16 8.38 -5.75
N VAL A 203 -5.97 8.20 -7.05
CA VAL A 203 -6.41 9.21 -8.02
C VAL A 203 -7.90 9.08 -8.29
N GLY A 204 -8.64 10.16 -8.00
CA GLY A 204 -10.06 10.30 -8.34
C GLY A 204 -10.30 11.06 -9.64
N GLY A 205 -11.56 11.02 -10.13
CA GLY A 205 -12.00 11.84 -11.27
C GLY A 205 -11.97 11.15 -12.65
N PHE A 206 -11.50 9.91 -12.72
CA PHE A 206 -11.37 9.09 -13.94
C PHE A 206 -12.36 7.90 -13.97
N GLY A 207 -13.51 8.05 -13.31
CA GLY A 207 -14.56 7.03 -13.25
C GLY A 207 -14.64 6.27 -11.92
N ASN A 208 -15.48 5.21 -11.91
CA ASN A 208 -15.82 4.45 -10.71
C ASN A 208 -15.12 3.08 -10.62
N GLU A 209 -14.48 2.63 -11.69
CA GLU A 209 -13.75 1.36 -11.74
C GLU A 209 -12.26 1.66 -11.70
N TYR A 210 -11.60 1.27 -10.59
CA TYR A 210 -10.24 1.68 -10.27
C TYR A 210 -9.22 1.41 -11.39
N VAL A 211 -9.25 0.22 -11.98
CA VAL A 211 -8.30 -0.17 -13.02
C VAL A 211 -8.52 0.63 -14.31
N SER A 212 -9.77 0.89 -14.67
CA SER A 212 -10.09 1.72 -15.85
C SER A 212 -9.64 3.16 -15.60
N ALA A 213 -9.93 3.67 -14.41
CA ALA A 213 -9.48 4.99 -13.96
C ALA A 213 -7.96 5.13 -13.97
N ALA A 214 -7.22 4.08 -13.58
CA ALA A 214 -5.76 4.08 -13.60
C ALA A 214 -5.18 4.15 -15.03
N ARG A 215 -5.82 3.49 -16.00
CA ARG A 215 -5.43 3.60 -17.42
C ARG A 215 -5.76 4.99 -17.97
N GLU A 216 -6.97 5.50 -17.73
CA GLU A 216 -7.38 6.85 -18.16
C GLU A 216 -6.50 7.95 -17.53
N PHE A 217 -6.08 7.76 -16.28
CA PHE A 217 -5.14 8.66 -15.61
C PHE A 217 -3.76 8.68 -16.28
N LEU A 218 -3.24 7.52 -16.71
CA LEU A 218 -2.02 7.47 -17.48
C LEU A 218 -2.19 8.20 -18.82
N ASP A 219 -3.30 7.96 -19.52
CA ASP A 219 -3.57 8.59 -20.82
C ASP A 219 -3.54 10.13 -20.69
N ALA A 220 -4.09 10.70 -19.62
CA ALA A 220 -4.00 12.14 -19.36
C ALA A 220 -2.55 12.65 -19.24
N TRP A 221 -1.64 11.86 -18.67
CA TRP A 221 -0.21 12.19 -18.58
C TRP A 221 0.53 12.03 -19.91
N VAL A 222 0.12 11.09 -20.76
CA VAL A 222 0.80 10.77 -22.02
C VAL A 222 0.33 11.67 -23.16
N ASP A 223 -0.98 11.93 -23.24
CA ASP A 223 -1.60 12.67 -24.34
C ASP A 223 -1.42 14.19 -24.19
N ASP A 224 -1.40 14.70 -22.95
CA ASP A 224 -1.20 16.13 -22.68
C ASP A 224 -0.32 16.39 -21.44
N PRO A 225 0.98 16.00 -21.48
CA PRO A 225 1.89 16.14 -20.34
C PRO A 225 2.09 17.60 -19.89
N GLY A 226 1.77 18.58 -20.74
CA GLY A 226 1.90 20.00 -20.44
C GLY A 226 0.68 20.61 -19.73
N SER A 227 -0.46 19.89 -19.70
CA SER A 227 -1.69 20.35 -19.06
C SER A 227 -1.76 20.08 -17.56
N LEU A 228 -0.95 19.14 -17.08
CA LEU A 228 -0.93 18.74 -15.67
C LEU A 228 0.04 19.63 -14.89
N ASP A 229 -0.32 19.94 -13.65
CA ASP A 229 0.57 20.67 -12.75
C ASP A 229 1.91 19.92 -12.63
N PRO A 230 3.07 20.59 -12.68
CA PRO A 230 4.36 19.92 -12.48
C PRO A 230 4.48 19.14 -11.16
N ASN A 231 3.64 19.48 -10.17
CA ASN A 231 3.52 18.81 -8.88
C ASN A 231 2.32 17.85 -8.82
N ALA A 232 1.61 17.63 -9.92
CA ALA A 232 0.56 16.63 -9.97
C ALA A 232 1.15 15.24 -9.69
N ILE A 233 0.33 14.40 -9.06
CA ILE A 233 0.63 12.99 -8.82
C ILE A 233 0.95 12.34 -10.17
N LYS A 234 2.08 11.65 -10.24
CA LYS A 234 2.53 10.89 -11.43
C LYS A 234 1.93 9.48 -11.42
N PRO A 235 1.90 8.76 -12.56
CA PRO A 235 1.36 7.39 -12.61
C PRO A 235 1.99 6.42 -11.59
N TRP A 236 3.31 6.47 -11.34
CA TRP A 236 3.91 5.62 -10.28
C TRP A 236 3.45 5.99 -8.86
N GLN A 237 2.95 7.20 -8.66
CA GLN A 237 2.45 7.69 -7.37
C GLN A 237 0.97 7.34 -7.17
N ASN A 238 0.29 6.72 -8.15
CA ASN A 238 -1.06 6.17 -7.95
C ASN A 238 -0.97 4.70 -7.55
N ALA A 239 -1.63 4.33 -6.43
CA ALA A 239 -1.58 2.98 -5.88
C ALA A 239 -2.08 1.94 -6.88
N GLU A 240 -3.18 2.27 -7.55
CA GLU A 240 -3.82 1.37 -8.50
C GLU A 240 -2.94 1.11 -9.74
N ASN A 241 -2.22 2.11 -10.26
CA ASN A 241 -1.29 1.90 -11.37
C ASN A 241 -0.20 0.88 -11.02
N LEU A 242 0.35 0.94 -9.80
CA LEU A 242 1.35 -0.03 -9.34
C LEU A 242 0.75 -1.43 -9.13
N ALA A 243 -0.43 -1.53 -8.51
CA ALA A 243 -1.07 -2.81 -8.23
C ALA A 243 -1.56 -3.51 -9.51
N ALA A 244 -2.14 -2.75 -10.43
CA ALA A 244 -2.67 -3.24 -11.68
C ALA A 244 -1.56 -3.68 -12.63
N ALA A 245 -0.47 -2.92 -12.77
CA ALA A 245 0.68 -3.34 -13.58
C ALA A 245 1.29 -4.66 -13.09
N ALA A 246 1.48 -4.82 -11.78
CA ALA A 246 2.03 -6.05 -11.23
C ALA A 246 1.08 -7.25 -11.41
N THR A 247 -0.22 -7.01 -11.27
CA THR A 247 -1.26 -8.04 -11.46
C THR A 247 -1.36 -8.46 -12.91
N GLU A 248 -1.42 -7.50 -13.84
CA GLU A 248 -1.46 -7.79 -15.27
C GLU A 248 -0.21 -8.55 -15.70
N TRP A 249 0.96 -8.13 -15.22
CA TRP A 249 2.22 -8.78 -15.53
C TRP A 249 2.26 -10.24 -15.05
N TRP A 250 1.78 -10.50 -13.83
CA TRP A 250 1.65 -11.86 -13.31
C TRP A 250 0.83 -12.74 -14.24
N PHE A 251 -0.38 -12.32 -14.62
CA PHE A 251 -1.24 -13.14 -15.46
C PHE A 251 -0.75 -13.25 -16.92
N ILE A 252 -0.12 -12.20 -17.46
CA ILE A 252 0.61 -12.28 -18.75
C ILE A 252 1.66 -13.39 -18.69
N LYS A 253 2.47 -13.44 -17.63
CA LYS A 253 3.54 -14.44 -17.48
C LYS A 253 3.01 -15.84 -17.25
N GLN A 254 2.02 -16.01 -16.38
CA GLN A 254 1.51 -17.34 -16.04
C GLN A 254 0.64 -17.94 -17.16
N CYS A 255 -0.14 -17.11 -17.86
CA CYS A 255 -1.05 -17.57 -18.90
C CYS A 255 -0.47 -17.45 -20.32
N GLY A 256 0.59 -16.67 -20.51
CA GLY A 256 1.14 -16.36 -21.83
C GLY A 256 0.24 -15.46 -22.65
N PHE A 257 -0.51 -14.57 -21.99
CA PHE A 257 -1.25 -13.52 -22.67
C PHE A 257 -0.29 -12.46 -23.20
N THR A 258 -0.64 -11.80 -24.31
CA THR A 258 0.11 -10.64 -24.81
C THR A 258 -0.52 -9.32 -24.39
N ASN A 259 -1.78 -9.36 -23.97
CA ASN A 259 -2.59 -8.23 -23.55
C ASN A 259 -3.72 -8.72 -22.65
N ILE A 260 -4.20 -7.88 -21.73
CA ILE A 260 -5.43 -8.10 -20.95
C ILE A 260 -6.32 -6.87 -21.10
N ASP A 261 -7.53 -7.08 -21.60
CA ASP A 261 -8.53 -6.02 -21.76
C ASP A 261 -9.20 -5.69 -20.41
N LEU A 262 -9.81 -4.51 -20.28
CA LEU A 262 -10.59 -4.12 -19.09
C LEU A 262 -11.88 -4.95 -18.92
#